data_AF-A0A820H1P8-F1
#
_entry.id   AF-A0A820H1P8-F1
#
_cell.length_a   1.000
_cell.length_b   1.000
_cell.length_c   1.000
_cell.angle_alpha   90.00
_cell.angle_beta   90.00
_cell.angle_gamma   90.00
#
_symmetry.space_group_name_H-M   'P 1'
#
loop_
_entity.id
_entity.type
_entity.pdbx_description
1 polymer ?
#
loop_
_entity_poly.entity_id
_entity_poly.type
_entity_poly.pdbx_seq_one_letter_code
_entity_poly.pdbx_strand_id
1 'polypeptide(L)'
;KMIKSMQRKLHKANIAVGQTDKSKLFFFIDAQAYEEKIRNYMIKTNAYQEITSGICPLGNDLHLVILLLDHLHEREEITDEQYKQMYPNLKTLELAHIYFNLKVHKPEISVRPIVASINAPARLISSFLDQLCTPIYNYVTKDITFINSIDLIRKLNEYQQKGYLTSTRLFVIFDG
;
A
#
# COMPACT_ATOMS: atom_id res chain seq x y z
N LYS A 1 10.44 27.97 15.40
CA LYS A 1 10.44 29.23 14.59
C LYS A 1 11.14 29.06 13.22
N MET A 2 12.29 28.38 13.15
CA MET A 2 13.05 28.15 11.90
C MET A 2 12.29 27.35 10.82
N ILE A 3 11.66 26.23 11.19
CA ILE A 3 10.89 25.37 10.25
C ILE A 3 9.79 26.15 9.53
N LYS A 4 9.00 26.93 10.29
CA LYS A 4 7.93 27.79 9.71
C LYS A 4 8.48 28.85 8.76
N SER A 5 9.68 29.37 9.02
CA SER A 5 10.36 30.33 8.12
C SER A 5 10.81 29.66 6.81
N MET A 6 11.36 28.45 6.90
CA MET A 6 11.75 27.66 5.72
C MET A 6 10.53 27.27 4.87
N GLN A 7 9.44 26.80 5.49
CA GLN A 7 8.19 26.50 4.79
C GLN A 7 7.65 27.71 4.02
N ARG A 8 7.66 28.91 4.63
CA ARG A 8 7.24 30.15 3.96
C ARG A 8 8.13 30.50 2.77
N LYS A 9 9.45 30.33 2.89
CA LYS A 9 10.40 30.59 1.79
C LYS A 9 10.19 29.62 0.63
N LEU A 10 10.01 28.32 0.92
CA LEU A 10 9.77 27.29 -0.08
C LEU A 10 8.45 27.51 -0.81
N HIS A 11 7.37 27.84 -0.09
CA HIS A 11 6.09 28.19 -0.70
C HIS A 11 6.21 29.42 -1.60
N LYS A 12 6.90 30.48 -1.16
CA LYS A 12 7.13 31.68 -1.98
C LYS A 12 7.95 31.38 -3.25
N ALA A 13 8.85 30.41 -3.18
CA ALA A 13 9.70 29.98 -4.30
C ALA A 13 9.04 28.92 -5.20
N ASN A 14 7.80 28.51 -4.92
CA ASN A 14 7.09 27.44 -5.63
C ASN A 14 7.85 26.09 -5.63
N ILE A 15 8.56 25.78 -4.53
CA ILE A 15 9.35 24.56 -4.41
C ILE A 15 8.61 23.53 -3.58
N ALA A 16 8.32 22.37 -4.16
CA ALA A 16 7.88 21.19 -3.46
C ALA A 16 9.07 20.42 -2.87
N VAL A 17 8.93 20.00 -1.62
CA VAL A 17 9.91 19.15 -0.93
C VAL A 17 9.27 17.79 -0.73
N GLY A 18 9.94 16.74 -1.21
CA GLY A 18 9.48 15.37 -1.01
C GLY A 18 10.62 14.47 -0.55
N GLN A 19 10.26 13.31 -0.02
CA GLN A 19 11.21 12.28 0.35
C GLN A 19 11.29 11.23 -0.75
N THR A 20 12.51 10.80 -1.05
CA THR A 20 12.76 9.72 -2.00
C THR A 20 12.31 8.38 -1.43
N ASP A 21 11.72 7.56 -2.31
CA ASP A 21 11.06 6.28 -1.96
C ASP A 21 11.97 5.29 -1.20
N LYS A 22 13.28 5.28 -1.45
CA LYS A 22 14.21 4.27 -0.90
C LYS A 22 15.35 4.83 -0.05
N SER A 23 15.73 6.09 -0.25
CA SER A 23 17.01 6.62 0.25
C SER A 23 16.87 7.58 1.42
N LYS A 24 15.65 7.83 1.92
CA LYS A 24 15.33 8.87 2.92
C LYS A 24 15.84 10.29 2.57
N LEU A 25 16.42 10.48 1.38
CA LEU A 25 16.90 11.76 0.88
C LEU A 25 15.72 12.67 0.57
N PHE A 26 15.88 13.96 0.85
CA PHE A 26 14.94 14.98 0.44
C PHE A 26 15.32 15.49 -0.96
N PHE A 27 14.33 15.71 -1.81
CA PHE A 27 14.50 16.41 -3.07
C PHE A 27 13.72 17.72 -3.05
N PHE A 28 14.22 18.67 -3.83
CA PHE A 28 13.55 19.93 -4.12
C PHE A 28 13.18 19.92 -5.60
N ILE A 29 11.92 20.15 -5.90
CA ILE A 29 11.43 20.24 -7.27
C ILE A 29 10.49 21.45 -7.37
N ASP A 30 10.41 22.05 -8.55
CA ASP A 30 9.34 23.01 -8.82
C ASP A 30 7.97 22.33 -8.64
N ALA A 31 7.06 23.01 -7.95
CA ALA A 31 5.76 22.45 -7.60
C ALA A 31 4.89 22.20 -8.85
N GLN A 32 4.97 23.06 -9.88
CA GLN A 32 4.22 22.85 -11.12
C GLN A 32 4.77 21.64 -11.89
N ALA A 33 6.09 21.50 -11.99
CA ALA A 33 6.71 20.35 -12.62
C ALA A 33 6.38 19.03 -11.89
N TYR A 34 6.17 19.09 -10.58
CA TYR A 34 5.71 17.95 -9.78
C TYR A 34 4.24 17.61 -10.06
N GLU A 35 3.35 18.61 -10.03
CA GLU A 35 1.93 18.44 -10.34
C GLU A 35 1.69 17.93 -11.76
N GLU A 36 2.45 18.42 -12.74
CA GLU A 36 2.35 17.99 -14.13
C GLU A 36 2.71 16.50 -14.29
N LYS A 37 3.74 16.04 -13.59
CA LYS A 37 4.09 14.60 -13.57
C LYS A 37 2.99 13.75 -12.96
N ILE A 38 2.36 14.21 -11.88
CA ILE A 38 1.22 13.52 -11.28
C ILE A 38 0.05 13.49 -12.27
N ARG A 39 -0.29 14.63 -12.89
CA ARG A 39 -1.37 14.71 -13.88
C ARG A 39 -1.13 13.77 -15.05
N ASN A 40 0.08 13.74 -15.59
CA ASN A 40 0.45 12.85 -16.68
C ASN A 40 0.33 11.38 -16.27
N TYR A 41 0.71 11.03 -15.04
CA TYR A 41 0.51 9.69 -14.49
C TYR A 41 -0.98 9.32 -14.37
N MET A 42 -1.79 10.22 -13.82
CA MET A 42 -3.23 10.02 -13.65
C MET A 42 -3.93 9.83 -15.00
N ILE A 43 -3.63 10.66 -16.00
CA ILE A 43 -4.17 10.55 -17.37
C ILE A 43 -3.73 9.25 -18.02
N LYS A 44 -2.44 8.92 -17.95
CA LYS A 44 -1.87 7.72 -18.60
C LYS A 44 -2.45 6.43 -18.03
N THR A 45 -2.69 6.37 -16.72
CA THR A 45 -3.14 5.15 -16.05
C THR A 45 -4.64 5.04 -15.96
N ASN A 46 -5.36 6.16 -15.90
CA ASN A 46 -6.80 6.24 -15.66
C ASN A 46 -7.26 5.37 -14.46
N ALA A 47 -6.38 5.18 -13.47
CA ALA A 47 -6.60 4.24 -12.36
C ALA A 47 -7.24 4.91 -11.14
N TYR A 48 -7.26 6.24 -11.09
CA TYR A 48 -7.68 7.02 -9.94
C TYR A 48 -8.49 8.22 -10.40
N GLN A 49 -9.48 8.62 -9.59
CA GLN A 49 -10.32 9.77 -9.85
C GLN A 49 -10.30 10.71 -8.64
N GLU A 50 -10.26 12.01 -8.92
CA GLU A 50 -10.40 13.05 -7.90
C GLU A 50 -11.84 13.08 -7.38
N ILE A 51 -12.00 13.27 -6.07
CA ILE A 51 -13.31 13.48 -5.44
C ILE A 51 -13.75 14.91 -5.75
N THR A 52 -14.67 15.07 -6.70
CA THR A 52 -15.13 16.39 -7.16
C THR A 52 -16.33 16.95 -6.40
N SER A 53 -16.96 16.14 -5.53
CA SER A 53 -18.18 16.53 -4.80
C SER A 53 -17.95 17.62 -3.74
N GLY A 54 -16.69 17.86 -3.34
CA GLY A 54 -16.35 18.74 -2.21
C GLY A 54 -16.76 18.18 -0.84
N ILE A 55 -17.34 16.97 -0.80
CA ILE A 55 -17.78 16.31 0.43
C ILE A 55 -16.76 15.23 0.78
N CYS A 56 -16.19 15.31 1.97
CA CYS A 56 -15.26 14.29 2.48
C CYS A 56 -16.04 12.98 2.77
N PRO A 57 -15.71 11.85 2.11
CA PRO A 57 -16.46 10.59 2.29
C PRO A 57 -16.17 9.90 3.62
N LEU A 58 -15.18 10.35 4.39
CA LEU A 58 -14.74 9.70 5.63
C LEU A 58 -15.88 9.43 6.61
N GLY A 59 -16.82 10.37 6.76
CA GLY A 59 -17.96 10.20 7.65
C GLY A 59 -18.87 9.06 7.23
N ASN A 60 -19.14 8.95 5.92
CA ASN A 60 -19.97 7.87 5.36
C ASN A 60 -19.25 6.52 5.47
N ASP A 61 -17.96 6.47 5.15
CA ASP A 61 -17.16 5.24 5.25
C ASP A 61 -17.12 4.72 6.70
N LEU A 62 -16.91 5.64 7.66
CA LEU A 62 -16.95 5.31 9.08
C LEU A 62 -18.33 4.78 9.50
N HIS A 63 -19.39 5.47 9.08
CA HIS A 63 -20.76 5.06 9.42
C HIS A 63 -21.07 3.65 8.90
N LEU A 64 -20.72 3.34 7.66
CA LEU A 64 -20.94 2.01 7.06
C LEU A 64 -20.15 0.92 7.80
N VAL A 65 -18.91 1.20 8.20
CA VAL A 65 -18.09 0.25 8.96
C VAL A 65 -18.68 -0.01 10.34
N ILE A 66 -19.09 1.03 11.06
CA ILE A 66 -19.72 0.88 12.39
C ILE A 66 -21.04 0.11 12.25
N LEU A 67 -21.90 0.48 11.29
CA LEU A 67 -23.17 -0.19 11.05
C LEU A 67 -23.00 -1.69 10.79
N LEU A 68 -21.98 -2.07 10.00
CA LEU A 68 -21.64 -3.47 9.76
C LEU A 68 -21.25 -4.18 11.05
N LEU A 69 -20.33 -3.59 11.84
CA LEU A 69 -19.85 -4.22 13.07
C LEU A 69 -20.95 -4.36 14.11
N ASP A 70 -21.78 -3.33 14.27
CA ASP A 70 -22.92 -3.35 15.18
C ASP A 70 -23.90 -4.45 14.78
N HIS A 71 -24.23 -4.56 13.49
CA HIS A 71 -25.11 -5.61 12.99
C HIS A 71 -24.59 -7.03 13.27
N LEU A 72 -23.29 -7.26 13.05
CA LEU A 72 -22.67 -8.56 13.30
C LEU A 72 -22.63 -8.88 14.81
N HIS A 73 -22.39 -7.87 15.64
CA HIS A 73 -22.30 -8.02 17.09
C HIS A 73 -23.67 -8.26 17.73
N GLU A 74 -24.68 -7.49 17.35
CA GLU A 74 -26.08 -7.65 17.83
C GLU A 74 -26.66 -9.03 17.50
N ARG A 75 -26.19 -9.66 16.42
CA ARG A 75 -26.58 -11.01 15.99
C ARG A 75 -25.72 -12.12 16.58
N GLU A 76 -24.78 -11.78 17.46
CA GLU A 76 -23.82 -12.71 18.08
C GLU A 76 -22.96 -13.47 17.03
N GLU A 77 -22.77 -12.90 15.84
CA GLU A 77 -21.94 -13.48 14.77
C GLU A 77 -20.44 -13.21 14.99
N ILE A 78 -20.12 -12.22 15.83
CA ILE A 78 -18.77 -11.93 16.32
C ILE A 78 -18.79 -11.73 17.84
N THR A 79 -17.68 -12.04 18.50
CA THR A 79 -17.54 -11.84 19.94
C THR A 79 -17.24 -10.39 20.29
N ASP A 80 -17.44 -10.00 21.55
CA ASP A 80 -17.04 -8.68 22.08
C ASP A 80 -15.57 -8.34 21.79
N GLU A 81 -14.70 -9.35 21.87
CA GLU A 81 -13.26 -9.16 21.64
C GLU A 81 -12.98 -8.90 20.15
N GLN A 82 -13.63 -9.65 19.26
CA GLN A 82 -13.53 -9.44 17.82
C GLN A 82 -14.09 -8.08 17.40
N TYR A 83 -15.24 -7.69 17.97
CA TYR A 83 -15.81 -6.36 17.76
C TYR A 83 -14.83 -5.26 18.15
N LYS A 84 -14.26 -5.32 19.37
CA LYS A 84 -13.26 -4.34 19.85
C LYS A 84 -12.00 -4.33 18.99
N GLN A 85 -11.53 -5.49 18.55
CA GLN A 85 -10.37 -5.61 17.68
C GLN A 85 -10.59 -4.94 16.32
N MET A 86 -11.82 -5.01 15.78
CA MET A 86 -12.18 -4.46 14.48
C MET A 86 -12.67 -3.02 14.53
N TYR A 87 -13.08 -2.52 15.69
CA TYR A 87 -13.68 -1.19 15.82
C TYR A 87 -12.69 -0.05 15.48
N PRO A 88 -13.05 0.91 14.62
CA PRO A 88 -12.15 1.99 14.19
C PRO A 88 -11.63 2.86 15.34
N ASN A 89 -10.33 3.20 15.30
CA ASN A 89 -9.76 4.16 16.25
C ASN A 89 -10.08 5.60 15.84
N LEU A 90 -11.09 6.18 16.50
CA LEU A 90 -11.57 7.54 16.21
C LEU A 90 -10.52 8.64 16.43
N LYS A 91 -9.45 8.39 17.19
CA LYS A 91 -8.40 9.40 17.45
C LYS A 91 -7.39 9.52 16.32
N THR A 92 -7.18 8.46 15.55
CA THR A 92 -6.19 8.41 14.47
C THR A 92 -6.83 8.32 13.09
N LEU A 93 -8.16 8.18 13.03
CA LEU A 93 -8.95 7.99 11.83
C LEU A 93 -8.62 9.01 10.74
N GLU A 94 -8.39 8.52 9.52
CA GLU A 94 -8.12 9.36 8.37
C GLU A 94 -8.78 8.81 7.10
N LEU A 95 -9.03 9.68 6.13
CA LEU A 95 -9.49 9.25 4.82
C LEU A 95 -8.33 8.57 4.08
N ALA A 96 -8.60 7.40 3.51
CA ALA A 96 -7.67 6.76 2.60
C ALA A 96 -7.37 7.70 1.42
N HIS A 97 -6.10 8.01 1.20
CA HIS A 97 -5.70 9.00 0.21
C HIS A 97 -4.49 8.53 -0.59
N ILE A 98 -4.36 9.07 -1.80
CA ILE A 98 -3.23 8.83 -2.67
C ILE A 98 -2.22 9.96 -2.55
N TYR A 99 -0.95 9.62 -2.43
CA TYR A 99 0.17 10.55 -2.59
C TYR A 99 1.24 9.94 -3.49
N PHE A 100 2.18 10.75 -3.95
CA PHE A 100 3.17 10.33 -4.94
C PHE A 100 4.60 10.52 -4.42
N ASN A 101 5.40 9.46 -4.54
CA ASN A 101 6.85 9.53 -4.30
C ASN A 101 7.59 9.64 -5.63
N LEU A 102 8.66 10.43 -5.70
CA LEU A 102 9.51 10.49 -6.90
C LEU A 102 10.56 9.37 -6.91
N LYS A 103 10.72 8.74 -8.07
CA LYS A 103 11.84 7.82 -8.38
C LYS A 103 12.99 8.61 -9.02
N VAL A 104 13.76 9.29 -8.18
CA VAL A 104 14.88 10.17 -8.61
C VAL A 104 16.03 9.45 -9.35
N HIS A 105 16.08 8.11 -9.31
CA HIS A 105 17.12 7.29 -9.93
C HIS A 105 16.73 6.76 -11.33
N LYS A 106 15.57 7.15 -11.87
CA LYS A 106 15.15 6.77 -13.22
C LYS A 106 15.38 7.96 -14.18
N PRO A 107 15.88 7.72 -15.42
CA PRO A 107 16.22 8.77 -16.39
C PRO A 107 15.01 9.68 -16.69
N GLU A 108 13.84 9.07 -16.84
CA GLU A 108 12.55 9.74 -16.73
C GLU A 108 12.13 9.72 -15.27
N ILE A 109 12.09 10.88 -14.62
CA ILE A 109 11.64 11.01 -13.23
C ILE A 109 10.17 10.53 -13.16
N SER A 110 10.00 9.27 -12.78
CA SER A 110 8.72 8.59 -12.64
C SER A 110 8.15 8.80 -11.24
N VAL A 111 6.83 8.99 -11.15
CA VAL A 111 6.10 9.01 -9.88
C VAL A 111 5.71 7.58 -9.48
N ARG A 112 5.72 7.30 -8.19
CA ARG A 112 5.15 6.10 -7.58
C ARG A 112 3.89 6.52 -6.82
N PRO A 113 2.68 6.11 -7.24
CA PRO A 113 1.51 6.29 -6.39
C PRO A 113 1.65 5.44 -5.13
N ILE A 114 1.26 5.99 -4.00
CA ILE A 114 1.12 5.30 -2.73
C ILE A 114 -0.28 5.58 -2.23
N VAL A 115 -1.04 4.51 -1.96
CA VAL A 115 -2.34 4.62 -1.27
C VAL A 115 -2.08 4.48 0.22
N ALA A 116 -2.26 5.55 0.97
CA ALA A 116 -2.26 5.53 2.42
C ALA A 116 -3.67 5.19 2.93
N SER A 117 -3.79 4.06 3.60
CA SER A 117 -5.05 3.62 4.23
C SER A 117 -4.82 3.06 5.64
N ILE A 118 -3.69 3.41 6.27
CA ILE A 118 -3.28 2.83 7.55
C ILE A 118 -4.24 3.20 8.69
N ASN A 119 -4.86 4.39 8.64
CA ASN A 119 -5.90 4.77 9.59
C ASN A 119 -7.30 4.85 8.95
N ALA A 120 -7.52 4.19 7.82
CA ALA A 120 -8.83 4.16 7.18
C ALA A 120 -9.84 3.36 8.04
N PRO A 121 -11.15 3.68 7.97
CA PRO A 121 -12.18 3.02 8.78
C PRO A 121 -12.14 1.48 8.72
N ALA A 122 -11.98 0.90 7.54
CA ALA A 122 -12.01 -0.55 7.34
C ALA A 122 -10.68 -1.28 7.64
N ARG A 123 -9.61 -0.56 8.03
CA ARG A 123 -8.25 -1.14 8.16
C ARG A 123 -8.20 -2.31 9.15
N LEU A 124 -8.88 -2.18 10.29
CA LEU A 124 -8.89 -3.21 11.33
C LEU A 124 -9.66 -4.46 10.90
N ILE A 125 -10.76 -4.29 10.16
CA ILE A 125 -11.50 -5.41 9.54
C ILE A 125 -10.60 -6.13 8.54
N SER A 126 -9.94 -5.42 7.61
CA SER A 126 -9.04 -6.05 6.63
C SER A 126 -7.92 -6.85 7.30
N SER A 127 -7.36 -6.31 8.39
CA SER A 127 -6.32 -6.98 9.18
C SER A 127 -6.81 -8.23 9.88
N PHE A 128 -8.04 -8.21 10.39
CA PHE A 128 -8.66 -9.37 11.01
C PHE A 128 -8.91 -10.47 9.97
N LEU A 129 -9.47 -10.10 8.81
CA LEU A 129 -9.67 -11.03 7.69
C LEU A 129 -8.35 -11.62 7.19
N ASP A 130 -7.30 -10.80 7.05
CA ASP A 130 -5.97 -11.28 6.67
C ASP A 130 -5.43 -12.32 7.66
N GLN A 131 -5.59 -12.08 8.96
CA GLN A 131 -5.21 -13.06 10.01
C GLN A 131 -6.01 -14.36 9.92
N LEU A 132 -7.30 -14.28 9.59
CA LEU A 132 -8.15 -15.47 9.39
C LEU A 132 -7.76 -16.25 8.13
N CYS A 133 -7.45 -15.55 7.04
CA CYS A 133 -7.14 -16.17 5.76
C CYS A 133 -5.70 -16.69 5.69
N THR A 134 -4.75 -16.08 6.41
CA THR A 134 -3.32 -16.40 6.34
C THR A 134 -3.01 -17.88 6.55
N PRO A 135 -3.56 -18.59 7.56
CA PRO A 135 -3.31 -20.01 7.75
C PRO A 135 -3.80 -20.86 6.56
N ILE A 136 -4.96 -20.54 6.01
CA ILE A 136 -5.55 -21.24 4.85
C ILE A 136 -4.69 -21.01 3.61
N TYR A 137 -4.34 -19.74 3.36
CA TYR A 137 -3.44 -19.36 2.28
C TYR A 137 -2.13 -20.14 2.39
N ASN A 138 -1.48 -20.11 3.55
CA ASN A 138 -0.21 -20.81 3.77
C ASN A 138 -0.34 -22.32 3.60
N TYR A 139 -1.48 -22.92 3.96
CA TYR A 139 -1.72 -24.34 3.74
C TYR A 139 -1.79 -24.68 2.24
N VAL A 140 -2.58 -23.92 1.47
CA VAL A 140 -2.75 -24.14 0.03
C VAL A 140 -1.49 -23.80 -0.76
N THR A 141 -0.77 -22.75 -0.37
CA THR A 141 0.41 -22.30 -1.11
C THR A 141 1.69 -23.03 -0.73
N LYS A 142 1.69 -23.82 0.36
CA LYS A 142 2.89 -24.52 0.87
C LYS A 142 3.60 -25.34 -0.20
N ASP A 143 2.86 -25.97 -1.09
CA ASP A 143 3.42 -26.86 -2.11
C ASP A 143 3.86 -26.11 -3.37
N ILE A 144 3.20 -24.99 -3.70
CA ILE A 144 3.40 -24.25 -4.94
C ILE A 144 4.24 -22.97 -4.80
N THR A 145 4.51 -22.51 -3.58
CA THR A 145 5.37 -21.34 -3.32
C THR A 145 6.68 -21.73 -2.69
N PHE A 146 7.72 -20.94 -2.96
CA PHE A 146 9.02 -21.04 -2.32
C PHE A 146 9.11 -19.98 -1.24
N ILE A 147 9.39 -20.39 0.00
CA ILE A 147 9.37 -19.47 1.15
C ILE A 147 10.61 -18.57 1.15
N ASN A 148 11.75 -19.10 0.70
CA ASN A 148 13.02 -18.41 0.60
C ASN A 148 13.97 -19.13 -0.38
N SER A 149 15.18 -18.60 -0.55
CA SER A 149 16.19 -19.17 -1.44
C SER A 149 16.64 -20.59 -1.05
N ILE A 150 16.64 -20.92 0.24
CA ILE A 150 17.02 -22.26 0.73
C ILE A 150 15.92 -23.27 0.38
N ASP A 151 14.66 -22.92 0.62
CA ASP A 151 13.50 -23.75 0.30
C ASP A 151 13.36 -23.95 -1.22
N LEU A 152 13.68 -22.92 -2.00
CA LEU A 152 13.77 -23.01 -3.46
C LEU A 152 14.79 -24.06 -3.90
N ILE A 153 16.03 -23.99 -3.42
CA ILE A 153 17.08 -24.96 -3.78
C ILE A 153 16.68 -26.37 -3.38
N ARG A 154 16.12 -26.55 -2.17
CA ARG A 154 15.65 -27.84 -1.68
C ARG A 154 14.58 -28.43 -2.60
N LYS A 155 13.53 -27.67 -2.92
CA LYS A 155 12.46 -28.14 -3.81
C LYS A 155 12.97 -28.42 -5.23
N LEU A 156 13.85 -27.58 -5.78
CA LEU A 156 14.46 -27.83 -7.10
C LEU A 156 15.26 -29.15 -7.12
N ASN A 157 16.01 -29.45 -6.07
CA ASN A 157 16.71 -30.73 -5.94
C ASN A 157 15.74 -31.91 -5.86
N GLU A 158 14.62 -31.78 -5.13
CA GLU A 158 13.57 -32.81 -5.08
C GLU A 158 12.93 -33.05 -6.46
N TYR A 159 12.66 -31.99 -7.22
CA TYR A 159 12.14 -32.10 -8.59
C TYR A 159 13.16 -32.75 -9.55
N GLN A 160 14.45 -32.44 -9.40
CA GLN A 160 15.52 -33.09 -10.15
C GLN A 160 15.62 -34.58 -9.81
N GLN A 161 15.57 -34.94 -8.53
CA GLN A 161 15.62 -36.34 -8.07
C GLN A 161 14.41 -37.15 -8.56
N LYS A 162 13.23 -36.53 -8.66
CA LYS A 162 12.02 -37.14 -9.21
C LYS A 162 11.98 -37.17 -10.75
N GLY A 163 13.01 -36.65 -11.42
CA GLY A 163 13.11 -36.63 -12.88
C GLY A 163 12.24 -35.59 -13.58
N TYR A 164 11.62 -34.66 -12.84
CA TYR A 164 10.78 -33.60 -13.40
C TYR A 164 11.60 -32.44 -13.98
N LEU A 165 12.85 -32.27 -13.56
CA LEU A 165 13.76 -31.23 -14.04
C LEU A 165 15.12 -31.83 -14.38
N THR A 166 15.70 -31.40 -15.51
CA THR A 166 17.09 -31.69 -15.86
C THR A 166 17.99 -30.63 -15.22
N SER A 167 19.06 -31.05 -14.56
CA SER A 167 20.05 -30.12 -14.02
C SER A 167 20.71 -29.36 -15.16
N THR A 168 20.60 -28.03 -15.17
CA THR A 168 21.22 -27.18 -16.20
C THR A 168 21.99 -26.06 -15.53
N ARG A 169 23.04 -25.58 -16.20
CA ARG A 169 23.78 -24.36 -15.81
C ARG A 169 23.19 -23.09 -16.43
N LEU A 170 22.10 -23.20 -17.20
CA LEU A 170 21.40 -22.06 -17.77
C LEU A 170 20.57 -21.39 -16.69
N PHE A 171 21.04 -20.24 -16.23
CA PHE A 171 20.22 -19.32 -15.47
C PHE A 171 19.18 -18.73 -16.42
N VAL A 172 17.92 -19.08 -16.24
CA VAL A 172 16.82 -18.37 -16.89
C VAL A 172 16.60 -17.09 -16.11
N ILE A 173 17.06 -15.97 -16.66
CA ILE A 173 16.71 -14.64 -16.18
C ILE A 173 15.32 -14.36 -16.73
N PHE A 174 14.32 -14.28 -15.85
CA PHE A 174 13.06 -13.66 -16.21
C PHE A 174 13.29 -12.15 -16.14
N ASP A 175 13.51 -11.53 -17.29
CA ASP A 175 13.44 -10.08 -17.40
C ASP A 175 11.97 -9.68 -17.17
N GLY A 176 11.73 -9.01 -16.04
CA GLY A 176 10.44 -8.42 -15.65
C GLY A 176 10.45 -6.91 -15.80
#